data_AF-A0A5A8C2W5-F1
#
_entry.id   AF-A0A5A8C2W5-F1
#
_cell.length_a   1.000
_cell.length_b   1.000
_cell.length_c   1.000
_cell.angle_alpha   90.00
_cell.angle_beta   90.00
_cell.angle_gamma   90.00
#
_symmetry.space_group_name_H-M   'P 1'
#
loop_
_entity.id
_entity.type
_entity.pdbx_description
1 polymer ?
#
loop_
_entity_poly.entity_id
_entity_poly.type
_entity_poly.pdbx_seq_one_letter_code
_entity_poly.pdbx_strand_id
1 'polypeptide(L)'
;MAYRGHWLYEDLRKIDTIAETTASKYWYALRNGVVGDIIDDDAMRETVMKDTQPTRVQRMLKTLLKERPDLRTPALTELIKEYIPDPEPVKQQRGVVLPTLDELGAKFAEVSAKPTKQNMAIWTVLRLALDGYPFRNSEFASIVVGSCPDSVNFLDLDTGVLTLRKHKNDKRGARVYELPEFTREWVAMSMRVFGRVLPTLVTNKKGEPMKPNALGNFLSRQNVKLGSQTVRPAITTATLASGAGHDDRERLAHQMGHSRGVQMDKYFRGTLRF
;
A
#
# COMPACT_ATOMS: atom_id res chain seq x y z
N MET A 1 -0.06 5.92 38.19
CA MET A 1 0.43 4.70 37.50
C MET A 1 0.95 5.10 36.12
N ALA A 2 2.26 5.00 35.89
CA ALA A 2 2.82 5.23 34.56
C ALA A 2 2.24 4.21 33.56
N TYR A 3 1.75 4.66 32.41
CA TYR A 3 1.06 3.83 31.43
C TYR A 3 1.95 2.67 30.98
N ARG A 4 1.57 1.45 31.39
CA ARG A 4 2.27 0.19 31.09
C ARG A 4 2.35 -0.16 29.59
N GLY A 5 1.66 0.58 28.72
CA GLY A 5 1.73 0.41 27.26
C GLY A 5 2.92 1.10 26.56
N HIS A 6 3.63 2.01 27.24
CA HIS A 6 4.70 2.80 26.60
C HIS A 6 6.00 2.00 26.39
N TRP A 7 6.37 1.11 27.32
CA TRP A 7 7.58 0.29 27.18
C TRP A 7 7.47 -0.73 26.05
N LEU A 8 6.26 -1.28 25.84
CA LEU A 8 6.02 -2.29 24.80
C LEU A 8 6.13 -1.69 23.40
N TYR A 9 5.80 -0.41 23.23
CA TYR A 9 6.03 0.33 21.99
C TYR A 9 7.52 0.50 21.68
N GLU A 10 8.28 0.97 22.67
CA GLU A 10 9.71 1.22 22.54
C GLU A 10 10.45 -0.08 22.23
N ASP A 11 10.08 -1.19 22.85
CA ASP A 11 10.66 -2.50 22.56
C ASP A 11 10.22 -3.03 21.19
N LEU A 12 8.96 -2.87 20.78
CA LEU A 12 8.51 -3.25 19.43
C LEU A 12 9.19 -2.42 18.32
N ARG A 13 9.58 -1.17 18.60
CA ARG A 13 10.33 -0.31 17.66
C ARG A 13 11.81 -0.70 17.55
N LYS A 14 12.38 -1.34 18.58
CA LYS A 14 13.77 -1.83 18.60
C LYS A 14 13.93 -3.20 17.91
N ILE A 15 12.83 -3.87 17.58
CA ILE A 15 12.89 -5.12 16.82
C ILE A 15 13.10 -4.79 15.35
N ASP A 16 14.34 -4.94 14.88
CA ASP A 16 14.78 -4.64 13.51
C ASP A 16 13.97 -5.34 12.40
N THR A 17 13.25 -6.41 12.75
CA THR A 17 12.45 -7.19 11.79
C THR A 17 11.06 -6.61 11.52
N ILE A 18 10.58 -5.64 12.33
CA ILE A 18 9.23 -5.08 12.27
C ILE A 18 9.27 -3.66 11.71
N ALA A 19 8.55 -3.40 10.61
CA ALA A 19 8.41 -2.06 10.07
C ALA A 19 7.70 -1.11 11.07
N GLU A 20 8.17 0.13 11.18
CA GLU A 20 7.64 1.15 12.12
C GLU A 20 6.12 1.36 12.02
N THR A 21 5.56 1.30 10.80
CA THR A 21 4.11 1.40 10.58
C THR A 21 3.33 0.22 11.15
N THR A 22 3.94 -0.96 11.19
CA THR A 22 3.39 -2.17 11.81
C THR A 22 3.52 -2.08 13.33
N ALA A 23 4.67 -1.66 13.85
CA ALA A 23 4.87 -1.41 15.28
C ALA A 23 3.87 -0.38 15.83
N SER A 24 3.62 0.70 15.09
CA SER A 24 2.64 1.74 15.46
C SER A 24 1.20 1.22 15.45
N LYS A 25 0.85 0.32 14.52
CA LYS A 25 -0.46 -0.37 14.49
C LYS A 25 -0.62 -1.34 15.65
N TYR A 26 0.45 -2.00 16.07
CA TYR A 26 0.45 -2.90 17.23
C TYR A 26 0.29 -2.09 18.52
N TRP A 27 1.03 -1.00 18.67
CA TRP A 27 0.86 -0.11 19.81
C TRP A 27 -0.51 0.54 19.89
N TYR A 28 -1.10 0.97 18.78
CA TYR A 28 -2.47 1.51 18.80
C TYR A 28 -3.48 0.46 19.30
N ALA A 29 -3.31 -0.82 18.95
CA ALA A 29 -4.16 -1.89 19.48
C ALA A 29 -3.94 -2.08 20.99
N LEU A 30 -2.68 -2.10 21.43
CA LEU A 30 -2.30 -2.22 22.85
C LEU A 30 -2.81 -1.03 23.70
N ARG A 31 -2.63 0.20 23.21
CA ARG A 31 -2.98 1.45 23.92
C ARG A 31 -4.48 1.65 24.10
N ASN A 32 -5.29 1.29 23.09
CA ASN A 32 -6.74 1.43 23.18
C ASN A 32 -7.41 0.28 23.94
N GLY A 33 -6.62 -0.47 24.71
CA GLY A 33 -7.13 -1.50 25.58
C GLY A 33 -7.68 -2.70 24.85
N VAL A 34 -7.28 -3.00 23.59
CA VAL A 34 -7.58 -4.29 22.92
C VAL A 34 -6.79 -5.45 23.56
N VAL A 35 -5.76 -5.10 24.32
CA VAL A 35 -5.03 -5.99 25.23
C VAL A 35 -4.89 -5.24 26.56
N GLY A 36 -6.03 -4.78 27.09
CA GLY A 36 -6.07 -4.18 28.42
C GLY A 36 -5.63 -5.23 29.43
N ASP A 37 -4.52 -4.95 30.11
CA ASP A 37 -3.92 -5.73 31.19
C ASP A 37 -3.49 -7.16 30.83
N ILE A 38 -2.23 -7.29 30.40
CA ILE A 38 -1.50 -8.56 30.15
C ILE A 38 -1.33 -9.42 31.45
N ILE A 39 -2.11 -9.18 32.50
CA ILE A 39 -2.00 -9.85 33.80
C ILE A 39 -3.35 -10.39 34.31
N ASP A 40 -4.47 -10.18 33.59
CA ASP A 40 -5.77 -10.77 33.95
C ASP A 40 -6.41 -11.47 32.75
N ASP A 41 -6.55 -12.79 32.85
CA ASP A 41 -6.95 -13.70 31.76
C ASP A 41 -8.39 -13.43 31.28
N ASP A 42 -9.27 -12.98 32.17
CA ASP A 42 -10.68 -12.73 31.87
C ASP A 42 -10.90 -11.39 31.15
N ALA A 43 -10.18 -10.34 31.55
CA ALA A 43 -10.23 -9.02 30.91
C ALA A 43 -9.67 -9.06 29.48
N MET A 44 -8.61 -9.86 29.26
CA MET A 44 -8.04 -10.09 27.94
C MET A 44 -9.03 -10.82 27.01
N ARG A 45 -9.70 -11.88 27.50
CA ARG A 45 -10.71 -12.62 26.73
C ARG A 45 -11.89 -11.73 26.33
N GLU A 46 -12.44 -10.97 27.26
CA GLU A 46 -13.58 -10.08 26.98
C GLU A 46 -13.24 -9.01 25.93
N THR A 47 -12.00 -8.53 25.97
CA THR A 47 -11.50 -7.49 25.08
C THR A 47 -11.20 -8.01 23.67
N VAL A 48 -10.55 -9.17 23.56
CA VAL A 48 -10.27 -9.83 22.27
C VAL A 48 -11.57 -10.23 21.58
N MET A 49 -12.59 -10.63 22.35
CA MET A 49 -13.94 -10.93 21.87
C MET A 49 -14.72 -9.71 21.37
N LYS A 50 -14.42 -8.50 21.89
CA LYS A 50 -15.05 -7.24 21.46
C LYS A 50 -14.42 -6.62 20.21
N ASP A 51 -13.23 -7.05 19.79
CA ASP A 51 -12.57 -6.50 18.59
C ASP A 51 -13.09 -7.17 17.30
N THR A 52 -13.34 -6.33 16.30
CA THR A 52 -13.88 -6.72 15.00
C THR A 52 -12.85 -7.37 14.07
N GLN A 53 -11.57 -7.49 14.47
CA GLN A 53 -10.49 -8.10 13.67
C GLN A 53 -9.55 -9.07 14.44
N PRO A 54 -10.03 -10.27 14.82
CA PRO A 54 -9.29 -11.24 15.64
C PRO A 54 -7.92 -11.66 15.06
N THR A 55 -7.81 -11.79 13.73
CA THR A 55 -6.59 -12.24 13.04
C THR A 55 -5.43 -11.25 13.09
N ARG A 56 -5.69 -9.96 13.37
CA ARG A 56 -4.65 -8.93 13.52
C ARG A 56 -4.01 -9.00 14.90
N VAL A 57 -4.83 -9.12 15.95
CA VAL A 57 -4.39 -9.25 17.35
C VAL A 57 -3.58 -10.53 17.52
N GLN A 58 -4.04 -11.63 16.93
CA GLN A 58 -3.32 -12.90 16.94
C GLN A 58 -1.92 -12.83 16.30
N ARG A 59 -1.79 -12.17 15.13
CA ARG A 59 -0.48 -11.99 14.46
C ARG A 59 0.47 -11.10 15.25
N MET A 60 -0.07 -10.10 15.93
CA MET A 60 0.68 -9.25 16.84
C MET A 60 1.22 -10.07 18.03
N LEU A 61 0.37 -10.85 18.69
CA LEU A 61 0.76 -11.70 19.83
C LEU A 61 1.79 -12.77 19.44
N LYS A 62 1.62 -13.42 18.29
CA LYS A 62 2.63 -14.38 17.76
C LYS A 62 3.99 -13.73 17.52
N THR A 63 4.01 -12.54 16.92
CA THR A 63 5.25 -11.80 16.67
C THR A 63 5.89 -11.38 17.99
N LEU A 64 5.10 -10.85 18.93
CA LEU A 64 5.58 -10.44 20.25
C LEU A 64 6.19 -11.63 21.01
N LEU A 65 5.53 -12.78 21.07
CA LEU A 65 6.01 -13.96 21.78
C LEU A 65 7.19 -14.67 21.12
N LYS A 66 7.35 -14.50 19.80
CA LYS A 66 8.54 -14.98 19.10
C LYS A 66 9.78 -14.20 19.53
N GLU A 67 9.65 -12.88 19.64
CA GLU A 67 10.76 -11.97 19.95
C GLU A 67 10.96 -11.78 21.47
N ARG A 68 9.91 -12.03 22.27
CA ARG A 68 9.90 -11.99 23.74
C ARG A 68 9.26 -13.25 24.31
N PRO A 69 9.96 -14.40 24.23
CA PRO A 69 9.44 -15.68 24.73
C PRO A 69 9.23 -15.67 26.26
N ASP A 70 9.90 -14.77 26.97
CA ASP A 70 9.75 -14.53 28.42
C ASP A 70 8.34 -14.07 28.82
N LEU A 71 7.59 -13.45 27.90
CA LEU A 71 6.22 -13.01 28.13
C LEU A 71 5.18 -14.12 27.91
N ARG A 72 5.62 -15.34 27.60
CA ARG A 72 4.72 -16.46 27.27
C ARG A 72 4.13 -17.08 28.52
N THR A 73 2.80 -17.01 28.66
CA THR A 73 2.04 -17.74 29.68
C THR A 73 1.24 -18.89 29.05
N PRO A 74 0.85 -19.92 29.85
CA PRO A 74 -0.05 -20.97 29.40
C PRO A 74 -1.39 -20.42 28.88
N ALA A 75 -1.99 -19.46 29.59
CA ALA A 75 -3.25 -18.81 29.20
C ALA A 75 -3.15 -18.08 27.85
N LEU A 76 -2.06 -17.34 27.61
CA LEU A 76 -1.81 -16.68 26.34
C LEU A 76 -1.56 -17.69 25.20
N THR A 77 -0.98 -18.85 25.52
CA THR A 77 -0.76 -19.93 24.55
C THR A 77 -2.08 -20.60 24.15
N GLU A 78 -2.98 -20.84 25.11
CA GLU A 78 -4.32 -21.38 24.84
C GLU A 78 -5.20 -20.37 24.10
N LEU A 79 -5.14 -19.08 24.45
CA LEU A 79 -5.82 -18.01 23.70
C LEU A 79 -5.34 -17.94 22.24
N ILE A 80 -4.04 -18.10 21.97
CA ILE A 80 -3.54 -18.14 20.59
C ILE A 80 -4.09 -19.33 19.81
N LYS A 81 -4.33 -20.48 20.47
CA LYS A 81 -4.88 -21.71 19.86
C LYS A 81 -6.40 -21.64 19.66
N GLU A 82 -7.14 -21.19 20.67
CA GLU A 82 -8.61 -21.07 20.69
C GLU A 82 -9.13 -20.15 19.58
N TYR A 83 -8.36 -19.13 19.20
CA TYR A 83 -8.69 -18.17 18.13
C TYR A 83 -8.02 -18.48 16.79
N ILE A 84 -7.58 -19.72 16.55
CA ILE A 84 -7.28 -20.24 15.20
C ILE A 84 -8.53 -20.96 14.69
N PRO A 85 -9.51 -20.27 14.07
CA PRO A 85 -10.29 -20.96 13.06
C PRO A 85 -9.34 -21.32 11.90
N ASP A 86 -9.62 -22.42 11.20
CA ASP A 86 -9.08 -22.63 9.85
C ASP A 86 -9.20 -21.31 9.08
N PRO A 87 -8.21 -20.92 8.26
CA PRO A 87 -8.26 -19.66 7.56
C PRO A 87 -9.54 -19.62 6.73
N GLU A 88 -10.58 -18.96 7.24
CA GLU A 88 -11.71 -18.60 6.42
C GLU A 88 -11.12 -17.81 5.25
N PRO A 89 -11.50 -18.14 4.00
CA PRO A 89 -11.00 -17.41 2.85
C PRO A 89 -11.25 -15.93 3.12
N VAL A 90 -10.17 -15.15 3.07
CA VAL A 90 -10.20 -13.70 3.30
C VAL A 90 -11.43 -13.18 2.60
N LYS A 91 -12.44 -12.73 3.35
CA LYS A 91 -13.64 -12.14 2.77
C LYS A 91 -13.12 -11.05 1.82
N GLN A 92 -13.17 -11.33 0.51
CA GLN A 92 -12.84 -10.34 -0.51
C GLN A 92 -13.58 -9.08 -0.09
N GLN A 93 -12.95 -7.90 -0.18
CA GLN A 93 -13.61 -6.64 0.10
C GLN A 93 -14.78 -6.46 -0.90
N ARG A 94 -15.90 -7.12 -0.61
CA ARG A 94 -17.15 -7.18 -1.34
C ARG A 94 -17.92 -5.91 -0.98
N GLY A 95 -17.51 -4.78 -1.56
CA GLY A 95 -18.20 -3.51 -1.32
C GLY A 95 -17.57 -2.29 -1.97
N VAL A 96 -16.32 -2.37 -2.44
CA VAL A 96 -15.71 -1.26 -3.19
C VAL A 96 -16.02 -1.44 -4.67
N VAL A 97 -16.90 -0.58 -5.20
CA VAL A 97 -17.13 -0.48 -6.65
C VAL A 97 -15.82 -0.02 -7.30
N LEU A 98 -15.30 -0.84 -8.20
CA LEU A 98 -14.07 -0.53 -8.93
C LEU A 98 -14.42 0.33 -10.16
N PRO A 99 -13.61 1.34 -10.48
CA PRO A 99 -13.77 2.05 -11.74
C PRO A 99 -13.44 1.12 -12.91
N THR A 100 -14.12 1.30 -14.03
CA THR A 100 -13.80 0.60 -15.29
C THR A 100 -12.56 1.20 -15.96
N LEU A 101 -11.96 0.49 -16.90
CA LEU A 101 -10.87 1.06 -17.71
C LEU A 101 -11.33 2.28 -18.51
N ASP A 102 -12.57 2.29 -19.00
CA ASP A 102 -13.14 3.41 -19.72
C ASP A 102 -13.30 4.63 -18.82
N GLU A 103 -13.75 4.46 -17.57
CA GLU A 103 -13.84 5.55 -16.60
C GLU A 103 -12.46 6.11 -16.24
N LEU A 104 -11.45 5.24 -16.08
CA LEU A 104 -10.07 5.65 -15.84
C LEU A 104 -9.50 6.39 -17.06
N GLY A 105 -9.73 5.89 -18.26
CA GLY A 105 -9.30 6.49 -19.53
C GLY A 105 -9.97 7.84 -19.79
N ALA A 106 -11.28 7.94 -19.58
CA ALA A 106 -12.02 9.20 -19.68
C ALA A 106 -11.50 10.23 -18.67
N LYS A 107 -11.24 9.82 -17.43
CA LYS A 107 -10.66 10.72 -16.42
C LYS A 107 -9.25 11.16 -16.81
N PHE A 108 -8.44 10.26 -17.38
CA PHE A 108 -7.10 10.58 -17.88
C PHE A 108 -7.15 11.59 -19.02
N ALA A 109 -8.05 11.40 -19.99
CA ALA A 109 -8.26 12.33 -21.10
C ALA A 109 -8.71 13.71 -20.60
N GLU A 110 -9.64 13.77 -19.64
CA GLU A 110 -10.11 15.01 -19.02
C GLU A 110 -8.94 15.82 -18.41
N VAL A 111 -8.11 15.18 -17.59
CA VAL A 111 -6.99 15.88 -16.93
C VAL A 111 -5.84 16.20 -17.89
N SER A 112 -5.66 15.42 -18.95
CA SER A 112 -4.65 15.67 -20.00
C SER A 112 -5.03 16.86 -20.89
N ALA A 113 -6.32 17.02 -21.20
CA ALA A 113 -6.81 18.13 -22.01
C ALA A 113 -6.70 19.47 -21.28
N LYS A 114 -7.02 19.49 -19.97
CA LYS A 114 -6.97 20.69 -19.12
C LYS A 114 -6.14 20.44 -17.86
N PRO A 115 -4.80 20.37 -17.98
CA PRO A 115 -3.94 20.09 -16.84
C PRO A 115 -3.85 21.32 -15.94
N THR A 116 -3.88 21.08 -14.63
CA THR A 116 -3.84 22.08 -13.58
C THR A 116 -2.92 21.60 -12.47
N LYS A 117 -2.42 22.53 -11.64
CA LYS A 117 -1.59 22.18 -10.48
C LYS A 117 -2.28 21.19 -9.54
N GLN A 118 -3.61 21.24 -9.49
CA GLN A 118 -4.42 20.38 -8.64
C GLN A 118 -4.55 18.96 -9.21
N ASN A 119 -4.64 18.78 -10.53
CA ASN A 119 -4.86 17.46 -11.14
C ASN A 119 -3.58 16.77 -11.64
N MET A 120 -2.40 17.39 -11.52
CA MET A 120 -1.12 16.77 -11.89
C MET A 120 -0.89 15.40 -11.22
N ALA A 121 -1.23 15.26 -9.95
CA ALA A 121 -1.14 13.98 -9.24
C ALA A 121 -2.10 12.91 -9.82
N ILE A 122 -3.28 13.31 -10.29
CA ILE A 122 -4.24 12.42 -10.97
C ILE A 122 -3.67 11.99 -12.31
N TRP A 123 -3.19 12.93 -13.11
CA TRP A 123 -2.58 12.67 -14.41
C TRP A 123 -1.43 11.66 -14.28
N THR A 124 -0.53 11.89 -13.32
CA THR A 124 0.64 11.04 -13.07
C THR A 124 0.25 9.61 -12.67
N VAL A 125 -0.71 9.45 -11.74
CA VAL A 125 -1.16 8.13 -11.28
C VAL A 125 -1.84 7.37 -12.41
N LEU A 126 -2.71 8.04 -13.18
CA LEU A 126 -3.43 7.41 -14.28
C LEU A 126 -2.50 7.05 -15.44
N ARG A 127 -1.57 7.94 -15.82
CA ARG A 127 -0.60 7.71 -16.89
C ARG A 127 0.21 6.45 -16.66
N LEU A 128 0.69 6.24 -15.43
CA LEU A 128 1.44 5.04 -15.06
C LEU A 128 0.54 3.82 -14.89
N ALA A 129 -0.64 3.96 -14.29
CA ALA A 129 -1.53 2.84 -14.06
C ALA A 129 -2.08 2.24 -15.36
N LEU A 130 -2.43 3.09 -16.34
CA LEU A 130 -2.92 2.65 -17.66
C LEU A 130 -1.84 1.95 -18.49
N ASP A 131 -0.56 2.23 -18.22
CA ASP A 131 0.59 1.53 -18.82
C ASP A 131 0.95 0.22 -18.10
N GLY A 132 0.15 -0.20 -17.11
CA GLY A 132 0.42 -1.42 -16.34
C GLY A 132 1.35 -1.21 -15.13
N TYR A 133 1.63 0.03 -14.73
CA TYR A 133 2.40 0.35 -13.53
C TYR A 133 1.51 0.90 -12.39
N PRO A 134 0.52 0.16 -11.87
CA PRO A 134 -0.39 0.69 -10.86
C PRO A 134 0.30 0.67 -9.48
N PHE A 135 1.19 1.62 -9.21
CA PHE A 135 1.91 1.70 -7.94
C PHE A 135 1.00 1.97 -6.74
N ARG A 136 1.49 1.70 -5.53
CA ARG A 136 0.83 2.08 -4.28
C ARG A 136 0.94 3.58 -4.08
N ASN A 137 -0.02 4.16 -3.35
CA ASN A 137 0.09 5.57 -2.94
C ASN A 137 1.41 5.86 -2.20
N SER A 138 1.89 4.90 -1.40
CA SER A 138 3.18 5.03 -0.70
C SER A 138 4.39 4.99 -1.63
N GLU A 139 4.30 4.22 -2.73
CA GLU A 139 5.35 4.16 -3.75
C GLU A 139 5.36 5.49 -4.51
N PHE A 140 4.22 5.96 -5.03
CA PHE A 140 4.11 7.28 -5.66
C PHE A 140 4.66 8.41 -4.79
N ALA A 141 4.20 8.49 -3.54
CA ALA A 141 4.57 9.55 -2.60
C ALA A 141 6.07 9.58 -2.22
N SER A 142 6.83 8.53 -2.51
CA SER A 142 8.24 8.43 -2.14
C SER A 142 9.20 8.56 -3.32
N ILE A 143 8.70 8.67 -4.55
CA ILE A 143 9.55 8.81 -5.75
C ILE A 143 10.06 10.26 -5.84
N VAL A 144 11.36 10.41 -5.65
CA VAL A 144 12.12 11.63 -5.93
C VAL A 144 12.47 11.67 -7.41
N VAL A 145 12.60 12.87 -7.97
CA VAL A 145 12.91 13.08 -9.38
C VAL A 145 14.22 13.84 -9.51
N GLY A 146 15.11 13.39 -10.41
CA GLY A 146 16.42 13.98 -10.65
C GLY A 146 17.56 13.08 -10.16
N SER A 147 18.60 13.67 -9.57
CA SER A 147 19.83 12.94 -9.21
C SER A 147 19.59 11.94 -8.07
N CYS A 148 20.10 10.71 -8.25
CA CYS A 148 19.85 9.53 -7.41
C CYS A 148 20.57 9.57 -6.05
N PRO A 149 19.85 9.54 -4.93
CA PRO A 149 20.35 9.03 -3.66
C PRO A 149 20.18 7.50 -3.61
N ASP A 150 21.22 6.74 -3.25
CA ASP A 150 21.21 5.26 -3.22
C ASP A 150 20.15 4.62 -2.30
N SER A 151 19.46 5.41 -1.49
CA SER A 151 18.55 4.95 -0.43
C SER A 151 17.08 5.35 -0.62
N VAL A 152 16.69 5.86 -1.78
CA VAL A 152 15.31 6.30 -2.06
C VAL A 152 14.73 5.69 -3.34
N ASN A 153 13.41 5.83 -3.52
CA ASN A 153 12.78 5.59 -4.82
C ASN A 153 13.08 6.81 -5.70
N PHE A 154 13.58 6.59 -6.92
CA PHE A 154 14.02 7.68 -7.77
C PHE A 154 13.65 7.47 -9.23
N LEU A 155 13.27 8.55 -9.91
CA LEU A 155 13.16 8.63 -11.37
C LEU A 155 14.32 9.45 -11.91
N ASP A 156 15.18 8.79 -12.68
CA ASP A 156 16.23 9.44 -13.46
C ASP A 156 15.61 10.17 -14.65
N LEU A 157 15.88 11.47 -14.77
CA LEU A 157 15.36 12.27 -15.88
C LEU A 157 16.15 12.09 -17.18
N ASP A 158 17.43 11.73 -17.08
CA ASP A 158 18.31 11.61 -18.24
C ASP A 158 18.09 10.26 -18.94
N THR A 159 17.95 9.20 -18.15
CA THR A 159 17.74 7.84 -18.67
C THR A 159 16.28 7.41 -18.72
N GLY A 160 15.40 8.09 -17.98
CA GLY A 160 14.00 7.68 -17.81
C GLY A 160 13.83 6.42 -16.99
N VAL A 161 14.84 6.01 -16.22
CA VAL A 161 14.81 4.82 -15.38
C VAL A 161 14.19 5.14 -14.02
N LEU A 162 13.11 4.45 -13.67
CA LEU A 162 12.50 4.48 -12.34
C LEU A 162 12.98 3.30 -11.51
N THR A 163 13.59 3.58 -10.36
CA THR A 163 13.98 2.55 -9.40
C THR A 163 13.18 2.68 -8.11
N LEU A 164 12.49 1.61 -7.72
CA LEU A 164 11.83 1.47 -6.42
C LEU A 164 12.68 0.61 -5.48
N ARG A 165 13.44 1.25 -4.59
CA ARG A 165 14.27 0.59 -3.55
C ARG A 165 13.54 0.41 -2.22
N LYS A 166 12.73 1.39 -1.82
CA LYS A 166 11.93 1.38 -0.59
C LYS A 166 10.47 1.11 -0.92
N HIS A 167 10.02 -0.11 -0.70
CA HIS A 167 8.61 -0.48 -0.82
C HIS A 167 8.25 -1.53 0.22
N LYS A 168 6.94 -1.83 0.35
CA LYS A 168 6.43 -2.76 1.39
C LYS A 168 7.09 -4.17 1.38
N ASN A 169 7.76 -4.52 0.29
CA ASN A 169 8.41 -5.82 0.08
C ASN A 169 9.91 -5.64 -0.30
N ASP A 170 10.54 -4.55 0.14
CA ASP A 170 11.94 -4.16 -0.16
C ASP A 170 12.98 -5.26 0.09
N LYS A 171 12.69 -6.22 0.98
CA LYS A 171 13.47 -7.46 1.17
C LYS A 171 13.65 -8.32 -0.09
N ARG A 172 12.94 -8.02 -1.19
CA ARG A 172 13.04 -8.71 -2.49
C ARG A 172 13.96 -8.00 -3.50
N GLY A 173 14.68 -6.96 -3.06
CA GLY A 173 15.52 -6.15 -3.93
C GLY A 173 14.77 -5.01 -4.61
N ALA A 174 15.51 -4.15 -5.29
CA ALA A 174 14.95 -3.01 -6.00
C ALA A 174 14.18 -3.44 -7.26
N ARG A 175 13.09 -2.74 -7.57
CA ARG A 175 12.39 -2.88 -8.86
C ARG A 175 12.79 -1.74 -9.79
N VAL A 176 13.24 -2.09 -10.99
CA VAL A 176 13.71 -1.13 -12.01
C VAL A 176 12.75 -1.16 -13.19
N TYR A 177 12.40 0.02 -13.70
CA TYR A 177 11.50 0.20 -14.83
C TYR A 177 12.08 1.21 -15.81
N GLU A 178 12.12 0.86 -17.09
CA GLU A 178 12.50 1.78 -18.16
C GLU A 178 11.26 2.53 -18.65
N LEU A 179 11.20 3.82 -18.34
CA LEU A 179 10.03 4.68 -18.57
C LEU A 179 10.40 5.98 -19.33
N PRO A 180 11.18 5.94 -20.43
CA PRO A 180 11.66 7.15 -21.09
C PRO A 180 10.53 8.02 -21.67
N GLU A 181 9.49 7.40 -22.22
CA GLU A 181 8.34 8.13 -22.76
C GLU A 181 7.55 8.84 -21.66
N PHE A 182 7.17 8.09 -20.62
CA PHE A 182 6.51 8.66 -19.44
C PHE A 182 7.34 9.80 -18.82
N THR A 183 8.66 9.63 -18.73
CA THR A 183 9.55 10.65 -18.15
C THR A 183 9.50 11.95 -18.96
N ARG A 184 9.60 11.87 -20.28
CA ARG A 184 9.49 13.04 -21.17
C ARG A 184 8.14 13.73 -21.03
N GLU A 185 7.05 12.97 -21.06
CA GLU A 185 5.71 13.52 -20.90
C GLU A 185 5.49 14.16 -19.53
N TRP A 186 5.97 13.52 -18.47
CA TRP A 186 5.83 14.02 -17.11
C TRP A 186 6.64 15.32 -16.92
N VAL A 187 7.85 15.41 -17.47
CA VAL A 187 8.65 16.64 -17.47
C VAL A 187 7.92 17.75 -18.22
N ALA A 188 7.40 17.48 -19.43
CA ALA A 188 6.65 18.44 -20.22
C ALA A 188 5.38 18.92 -19.47
N MET A 189 4.66 18.01 -18.83
CA MET A 189 3.47 18.32 -18.04
C MET A 189 3.82 19.15 -16.80
N SER A 190 4.90 18.80 -16.09
CA SER A 190 5.41 19.55 -14.95
C SER A 190 5.78 20.98 -15.34
N MET A 191 6.52 21.15 -16.44
CA MET A 191 6.88 22.47 -16.98
C MET A 191 5.63 23.26 -17.38
N ARG A 192 4.67 22.63 -18.07
CA ARG A 192 3.40 23.27 -18.50
C ARG A 192 2.58 23.78 -17.32
N VAL A 193 2.51 23.02 -16.23
CA VAL A 193 1.58 23.30 -15.12
C VAL A 193 2.23 24.11 -14.00
N PHE A 194 3.52 23.89 -13.72
CA PHE A 194 4.25 24.51 -12.61
C PHE A 194 5.33 25.49 -13.07
N GLY A 195 5.68 25.53 -14.36
CA GLY A 195 6.79 26.34 -14.88
C GLY A 195 8.17 25.80 -14.48
N ARG A 196 8.24 24.60 -13.88
CA ARG A 196 9.47 23.96 -13.43
C ARG A 196 9.29 22.45 -13.32
N VAL A 197 10.40 21.73 -13.32
CA VAL A 197 10.42 20.30 -12.97
C VAL A 197 10.23 20.16 -11.46
N LEU A 198 9.30 19.29 -11.05
CA LEU A 198 9.03 19.05 -9.63
C LEU A 198 10.06 18.09 -9.03
N PRO A 199 10.41 18.24 -7.74
CA PRO A 199 11.42 17.40 -7.09
C PRO A 199 10.92 15.99 -6.73
N THR A 200 9.60 15.76 -6.80
CA THR A 200 8.97 14.48 -6.50
C THR A 200 7.85 14.23 -7.49
N LEU A 201 7.58 12.96 -7.78
CA LEU A 201 6.67 12.56 -8.84
C LEU A 201 5.22 13.02 -8.60
N VAL A 202 4.80 13.08 -7.33
CA VAL A 202 3.46 13.51 -6.92
C VAL A 202 3.52 14.64 -5.90
N THR A 203 2.89 15.76 -6.25
CA THR A 203 2.84 16.96 -5.41
C THR A 203 1.43 17.46 -5.20
N ASN A 204 1.22 18.29 -4.18
CA ASN A 204 0.00 19.06 -4.02
C ASN A 204 -0.05 20.24 -5.02
N LYS A 205 -1.13 21.03 -4.97
CA LYS A 205 -1.31 22.20 -5.84
C LYS A 205 -0.25 23.30 -5.71
N LYS A 206 0.57 23.28 -4.65
CA LYS A 206 1.69 24.20 -4.42
C LYS A 206 3.01 23.66 -4.99
N GLY A 207 3.04 22.41 -5.47
CA GLY A 207 4.26 21.75 -5.91
C GLY A 207 5.08 21.16 -4.75
N GLU A 208 4.45 20.97 -3.58
CA GLU A 208 5.08 20.33 -2.42
C GLU A 208 4.78 18.83 -2.38
N PRO A 209 5.71 17.97 -1.93
CA PRO A 209 5.50 16.52 -1.87
C PRO A 209 4.27 16.11 -1.05
N MET A 210 3.49 15.15 -1.53
CA MET A 210 2.34 14.62 -0.79
C MET A 210 2.72 13.41 0.05
N LYS A 211 2.30 13.38 1.32
CA LYS A 211 2.36 12.16 2.14
C LYS A 211 1.39 11.09 1.59
N PRO A 212 1.66 9.78 1.77
CA PRO A 212 0.84 8.69 1.23
C PRO A 212 -0.66 8.79 1.59
N ASN A 213 -0.98 9.14 2.83
CA ASN A 213 -2.37 9.28 3.28
C ASN A 213 -3.06 10.51 2.67
N ALA A 214 -2.33 11.62 2.50
CA ALA A 214 -2.86 12.82 1.85
C ALA A 214 -3.17 12.54 0.37
N LEU A 215 -2.27 11.85 -0.32
CA LEU A 215 -2.49 11.39 -1.69
C LEU A 215 -3.71 10.46 -1.77
N GLY A 216 -3.79 9.47 -0.88
CA GLY A 216 -4.93 8.55 -0.83
C GLY A 216 -6.27 9.24 -0.62
N ASN A 217 -6.34 10.19 0.31
CA ASN A 217 -7.55 10.98 0.58
C ASN A 217 -7.91 11.89 -0.60
N PHE A 218 -6.91 12.46 -1.27
CA PHE A 218 -7.13 13.30 -2.44
C PHE A 218 -7.71 12.48 -3.62
N LEU A 219 -7.12 11.32 -3.90
CA LEU A 219 -7.55 10.41 -4.98
C LEU A 219 -8.91 9.76 -4.69
N SER A 220 -9.25 9.50 -3.42
CA SER A 220 -10.53 8.89 -3.04
C SER A 220 -11.71 9.87 -3.07
N ARG A 221 -11.47 11.17 -3.04
CA ARG A 221 -12.51 12.22 -3.13
C ARG A 221 -12.94 12.54 -4.56
N GLN A 222 -12.25 11.99 -5.55
CA GLN A 222 -12.62 12.14 -6.94
C GLN A 222 -13.93 11.38 -7.25
N ASN A 223 -14.66 11.83 -8.28
CA ASN A 223 -15.88 11.17 -8.74
C ASN A 223 -15.59 9.74 -9.21
N VAL A 224 -14.49 9.55 -9.96
CA VAL A 224 -13.89 8.23 -10.22
C VAL A 224 -12.91 7.93 -9.08
N LYS A 225 -13.04 6.80 -8.38
CA LYS A 225 -12.15 6.51 -7.23
C LYS A 225 -10.76 6.10 -7.70
N LEU A 226 -9.74 6.94 -7.44
CA LEU A 226 -8.39 6.77 -8.00
C LEU A 226 -7.33 6.24 -7.01
N GLY A 227 -7.73 5.79 -5.83
CA GLY A 227 -6.77 5.32 -4.82
C GLY A 227 -6.11 3.99 -5.20
N SER A 228 -4.99 3.66 -4.57
CA SER A 228 -4.34 2.35 -4.77
C SER A 228 -5.21 1.12 -4.42
N GLN A 229 -6.32 1.30 -3.68
CA GLN A 229 -7.26 0.23 -3.36
C GLN A 229 -8.38 0.07 -4.42
N THR A 230 -8.43 0.96 -5.41
CA THR A 230 -9.42 0.91 -6.50
C THR A 230 -8.73 0.73 -7.85
N VAL A 231 -7.74 1.55 -8.16
CA VAL A 231 -7.01 1.50 -9.45
C VAL A 231 -6.25 0.19 -9.61
N ARG A 232 -5.51 -0.27 -8.59
CA ARG A 232 -4.76 -1.53 -8.67
C ARG A 232 -5.69 -2.74 -8.92
N PRO A 233 -6.78 -2.94 -8.15
CA PRO A 233 -7.77 -3.96 -8.47
C PRO A 233 -8.44 -3.79 -9.83
N ALA A 234 -8.74 -2.57 -10.27
CA ALA A 234 -9.38 -2.29 -11.56
C ALA A 234 -8.49 -2.77 -12.72
N ILE A 235 -7.22 -2.32 -12.76
CA ILE A 235 -6.24 -2.74 -13.77
C ILE A 235 -6.06 -4.26 -13.72
N THR A 236 -5.85 -4.82 -12.52
CA THR A 236 -5.66 -6.27 -12.35
C THR A 236 -6.85 -7.07 -12.85
N THR A 237 -8.07 -6.64 -12.51
CA THR A 237 -9.30 -7.32 -12.92
C THR A 237 -9.50 -7.23 -14.43
N ALA A 238 -9.26 -6.07 -15.03
CA ALA A 238 -9.40 -5.90 -16.47
C ALA A 238 -8.37 -6.74 -17.26
N THR A 239 -7.09 -6.72 -16.86
CA THR A 239 -6.05 -7.55 -17.50
C THR A 239 -6.35 -9.04 -17.39
N LEU A 240 -6.87 -9.50 -16.26
CA LEU A 240 -7.20 -10.92 -16.09
C LEU A 240 -8.49 -11.30 -16.84
N ALA A 241 -9.49 -10.42 -16.86
CA ALA A 241 -10.75 -10.63 -17.56
C ALA A 241 -10.61 -10.59 -19.09
N SER A 242 -9.59 -9.89 -19.63
CA SER A 242 -9.32 -9.85 -21.07
C SER A 242 -8.75 -11.15 -21.63
N GLY A 243 -8.56 -12.19 -20.80
CA GLY A 243 -7.94 -13.45 -21.22
C GLY A 243 -6.43 -13.34 -21.43
N ALA A 244 -5.77 -12.31 -20.87
CA ALA A 244 -4.34 -12.09 -21.05
C ALA A 244 -3.52 -13.35 -20.74
N GLY A 245 -2.45 -13.56 -21.51
CA GLY A 245 -1.61 -14.75 -21.43
C GLY A 245 -0.87 -14.87 -20.10
N HIS A 246 -0.17 -15.99 -19.91
CA HIS A 246 0.64 -16.22 -18.70
C HIS A 246 1.65 -15.08 -18.50
N ASP A 247 2.38 -14.70 -19.56
CA ASP A 247 3.42 -13.68 -19.54
C ASP A 247 2.90 -12.29 -19.16
N ASP A 248 1.70 -11.91 -19.63
CA ASP A 248 1.09 -10.63 -19.29
C ASP A 248 0.71 -10.55 -17.80
N ARG A 249 0.20 -11.66 -17.25
CA ARG A 249 -0.15 -11.77 -15.84
C ARG A 249 1.10 -11.74 -14.98
N GLU A 250 2.15 -12.45 -15.39
CA GLU A 250 3.45 -12.44 -14.72
C GLU A 250 4.09 -11.06 -14.73
N ARG A 251 4.08 -10.38 -15.88
CA ARG A 251 4.55 -9.00 -16.03
C ARG A 251 3.82 -8.06 -15.08
N LEU A 252 2.48 -8.10 -15.05
CA LEU A 252 1.69 -7.25 -14.16
C LEU A 252 1.95 -7.57 -12.68
N ALA A 253 2.06 -8.85 -12.31
CA ALA A 253 2.40 -9.25 -10.94
C ALA A 253 3.79 -8.72 -10.52
N HIS A 254 4.78 -8.85 -11.41
CA HIS A 254 6.13 -8.34 -11.22
C HIS A 254 6.12 -6.81 -11.05
N GLN A 255 5.45 -6.08 -11.94
CA GLN A 255 5.28 -4.63 -11.86
C GLN A 255 4.65 -4.21 -10.52
N MET A 256 3.68 -4.96 -10.02
CA MET A 256 3.03 -4.73 -8.73
C MET A 256 3.87 -5.15 -7.50
N GLY A 257 4.97 -5.87 -7.70
CA GLY A 257 5.84 -6.40 -6.63
C GLY A 257 5.22 -7.59 -5.89
N HIS A 258 4.49 -8.43 -6.60
CA HIS A 258 3.78 -9.61 -6.09
C HIS A 258 4.08 -10.87 -6.89
N SER A 259 3.86 -12.03 -6.27
CA SER A 259 3.66 -13.26 -7.05
C SER A 259 2.26 -13.28 -7.65
N ARG A 260 2.07 -14.03 -8.74
CA ARG A 260 0.76 -14.22 -9.39
C ARG A 260 -0.33 -14.65 -8.40
N GLY A 261 -0.03 -15.61 -7.52
CA GLY A 261 -0.98 -16.07 -6.51
C GLY A 261 -1.45 -14.95 -5.56
N VAL A 262 -0.54 -14.08 -5.11
CA VAL A 262 -0.88 -12.94 -4.25
C VAL A 262 -1.65 -11.87 -5.02
N GLN A 263 -1.34 -11.68 -6.31
CA GLN A 263 -2.06 -10.76 -7.17
C GLN A 263 -3.53 -11.19 -7.34
N MET A 264 -3.74 -12.47 -7.66
CA MET A 264 -5.07 -13.09 -7.79
C MET A 264 -5.86 -12.97 -6.49
N ASP A 265 -5.29 -13.39 -5.37
CA ASP A 265 -5.95 -13.35 -4.05
C ASP A 265 -6.37 -11.93 -3.66
N LYS A 266 -5.48 -10.95 -3.81
CA LYS A 266 -5.68 -9.62 -3.22
C LYS A 266 -6.35 -8.61 -4.12
N TYR A 267 -6.16 -8.69 -5.43
CA TYR A 267 -6.52 -7.61 -6.35
C TYR A 267 -7.55 -8.02 -7.41
N PHE A 268 -7.67 -9.31 -7.74
CA PHE A 268 -8.74 -9.75 -8.63
C PHE A 268 -10.10 -9.65 -7.92
N ARG A 269 -11.11 -9.14 -8.63
CA ARG A 269 -12.50 -9.00 -8.14
C ARG A 269 -13.54 -9.61 -9.09
N GLY A 270 -13.12 -10.42 -10.06
CA GLY A 270 -14.02 -11.15 -10.95
C GLY A 270 -14.30 -12.59 -10.48
N THR A 271 -15.13 -13.30 -11.24
CA THR A 271 -15.24 -14.76 -11.19
C THR A 271 -14.34 -15.37 -12.25
N LEU A 272 -13.46 -16.30 -11.85
CA LEU A 272 -12.73 -17.12 -12.81
C LEU A 272 -13.74 -18.08 -13.45
N ARG A 273 -14.04 -17.88 -14.74
CA ARG A 273 -14.63 -18.96 -15.55
C ARG A 273 -13.46 -19.83 -15.99
N PHE A 274 -13.35 -21.00 -15.37
CA PHE A 274 -12.49 -22.08 -15.85
C PHE A 274 -13.14 -22.74 -17.06
#